data_AF-A0A351A273-F1
#
_entry.id   AF-A0A351A273-F1
#
_cell.length_a   1.000
_cell.length_b   1.000
_cell.length_c   1.000
_cell.angle_alpha   90.00
_cell.angle_beta   90.00
_cell.angle_gamma   90.00
#
_symmetry.space_group_name_H-M   'P 1'
#
loop_
_entity.id
_entity.type
_entity.pdbx_description
1 polymer ?
#
loop_
_entity_poly.entity_id
_entity_poly.type
_entity_poly.pdbx_seq_one_letter_code
_entity_poly.pdbx_strand_id
1 'polypeptide(L)'
;MLTPLTHRNLLWSALLAASVALLILLFAGLLAQMRPVSMHDLHLGAGEKLKCVSYAPYHRPGQTPLDPDTRIEREQIAADLAALAEITRCVRLYSVS
;
A
#
# COMPACT_ATOMS: atom_id res chain seq x y z
N MET A 1 22.76 40.67 -34.61
CA MET A 1 23.03 39.33 -35.18
C MET A 1 23.36 38.39 -34.02
N LEU A 2 22.40 37.62 -33.51
CA LEU A 2 22.69 36.58 -32.51
C LEU A 2 23.16 35.31 -33.24
N THR A 3 24.24 34.72 -32.76
CA THR A 3 24.89 33.52 -33.32
C THR A 3 23.98 32.28 -33.29
N PRO A 4 24.10 31.35 -34.25
CA PRO A 4 23.19 30.20 -34.43
C PRO A 4 23.18 29.22 -33.24
N LEU A 5 24.26 29.17 -32.46
CA LEU A 5 24.35 28.37 -31.22
C LEU A 5 23.41 28.91 -30.13
N THR A 6 23.24 30.22 -30.05
CA THR A 6 22.40 30.91 -29.05
C THR A 6 20.92 30.65 -29.33
N HIS A 7 20.53 30.65 -30.61
CA HIS A 7 19.17 30.30 -31.04
C HIS A 7 18.82 28.86 -30.72
N ARG A 8 19.74 27.91 -30.92
CA ARG A 8 19.52 26.50 -30.56
C ARG A 8 19.38 26.31 -29.05
N ASN A 9 20.24 26.93 -28.24
CA ASN A 9 20.15 26.84 -26.78
C ASN A 9 18.87 27.48 -26.22
N LEU A 10 18.42 28.59 -26.82
CA LEU A 10 17.12 29.21 -26.51
C LEU A 10 15.96 28.25 -26.80
N LEU A 11 15.96 27.59 -27.97
CA LEU A 11 14.94 26.60 -28.31
C LEU A 11 14.92 25.40 -27.33
N TRP A 12 16.09 24.87 -26.96
CA TRP A 12 16.18 23.79 -25.98
C TRP A 12 15.72 24.22 -24.59
N SER A 13 16.08 25.43 -24.15
CA SER A 13 15.60 25.96 -22.87
C SER A 13 14.07 26.18 -22.87
N ALA A 14 13.51 26.63 -23.98
CA ALA A 14 12.06 26.80 -24.14
C ALA A 14 11.34 25.45 -24.14
N LEU A 15 11.89 24.43 -24.82
CA LEU A 15 11.37 23.07 -24.81
C LEU A 15 11.39 22.48 -23.40
N LEU A 16 12.52 22.62 -22.70
CA LEU A 16 12.69 22.12 -21.32
C LEU A 16 11.70 22.82 -20.38
N ALA A 17 11.58 24.14 -20.46
CA ALA A 17 10.61 24.90 -19.67
C ALA A 17 9.17 24.46 -19.95
N ALA A 18 8.81 24.24 -21.21
CA ALA A 18 7.49 23.74 -21.60
C ALA A 18 7.22 22.32 -21.06
N SER A 19 8.20 21.41 -21.14
CA SER A 19 8.09 20.06 -20.59
C SER A 19 7.96 20.08 -19.06
N VAL A 20 8.74 20.90 -18.37
CA VAL A 20 8.64 21.04 -16.91
C VAL A 20 7.29 21.62 -16.51
N ALA A 21 6.81 22.66 -17.21
CA ALA A 21 5.48 23.22 -16.96
C ALA A 21 4.36 22.19 -17.17
N LEU A 22 4.46 21.36 -18.22
CA LEU A 22 3.52 20.27 -18.47
C LEU A 22 3.55 19.23 -17.34
N LEU A 23 4.74 18.83 -16.87
CA LEU A 23 4.88 17.89 -15.75
C LEU A 23 4.30 18.44 -14.45
N ILE A 24 4.53 19.72 -14.15
CA ILE A 24 3.95 20.40 -12.98
C ILE A 24 2.43 20.41 -13.07
N LEU A 25 1.85 20.71 -14.23
CA LEU A 25 0.40 20.68 -14.44
C LEU A 25 -0.19 19.28 -14.25
N LEU A 26 0.46 18.26 -14.82
CA LEU A 26 0.04 16.86 -14.64
C LEU A 26 0.11 16.42 -13.18
N PHE A 27 1.20 16.77 -12.48
CA PHE A 27 1.38 16.45 -11.07
C PHE A 27 0.35 17.16 -10.18
N ALA A 28 0.07 18.44 -10.44
CA ALA A 28 -0.98 19.17 -9.76
C ALA A 28 -2.37 18.56 -10.01
N GLY A 29 -2.65 18.10 -11.23
CA GLY A 29 -3.87 17.38 -11.58
C GLY A 29 -4.01 16.03 -10.86
N LEU A 30 -2.91 15.29 -10.70
CA LEU A 30 -2.88 14.05 -9.90
C LEU A 30 -3.16 14.33 -8.42
N LEU A 31 -2.51 15.35 -7.85
CA LEU A 31 -2.75 15.78 -6.47
C LEU A 31 -4.20 16.20 -6.24
N ALA A 32 -4.81 16.92 -7.18
CA ALA A 32 -6.21 17.33 -7.09
C ALA A 32 -7.19 16.13 -7.13
N GLN A 33 -6.80 15.03 -7.77
CA GLN A 33 -7.58 13.79 -7.83
C GLN A 33 -7.35 12.85 -6.64
N MET A 34 -6.25 13.02 -5.89
CA MET A 34 -6.02 12.31 -4.63
C MET A 34 -6.94 12.87 -3.53
N ARG A 35 -8.21 12.49 -3.59
CA ARG A 35 -9.15 12.76 -2.51
C ARG A 35 -9.02 11.66 -1.45
N PRO A 36 -9.03 12.01 -0.16
CA PRO A 36 -9.14 11.02 0.89
C PRO A 36 -10.45 10.27 0.68
N VAL A 37 -10.36 8.96 0.47
CA VAL A 37 -11.53 8.10 0.46
C VAL A 37 -11.94 7.94 1.91
N SER A 38 -13.16 8.37 2.24
CA SER A 38 -13.76 8.08 3.53
C SER A 38 -13.90 6.57 3.65
N MET A 39 -13.00 5.94 4.38
CA MET A 39 -13.22 4.59 4.87
C MET A 39 -14.50 4.66 5.69
N HIS A 40 -15.51 3.87 5.33
CA HIS A 40 -16.65 3.75 6.23
C HIS A 40 -16.11 3.14 7.51
N ASP A 41 -16.23 3.86 8.62
CA ASP A 41 -15.98 3.26 9.91
C ASP A 41 -16.81 2.00 9.96
N LEU A 42 -16.15 0.88 10.27
CA LEU A 42 -16.88 -0.33 10.57
C LEU A 42 -17.78 0.04 11.74
N HIS A 43 -19.08 0.19 11.49
CA HIS A 43 -20.10 0.49 12.50
C HIS A 43 -20.28 -0.73 13.39
N LEU A 44 -19.21 -1.09 14.11
CA LEU A 44 -19.22 -2.06 15.16
C LEU A 44 -19.82 -1.34 16.36
N GLY A 45 -20.97 -1.79 16.83
CA GLY A 45 -21.46 -1.38 18.13
C GLY A 45 -20.41 -1.65 19.21
N ALA A 46 -20.50 -0.97 20.36
CA ALA A 46 -19.61 -1.26 21.48
C ALA A 46 -19.69 -2.76 21.85
N GLY A 47 -18.56 -3.48 21.74
CA GLY A 47 -18.49 -4.93 21.96
C GLY A 47 -18.81 -5.81 20.73
N GLU A 48 -19.06 -5.22 19.56
CA GLU A 48 -19.26 -5.96 18.32
C GLU A 48 -17.92 -6.41 17.74
N LYS A 49 -17.83 -7.69 17.39
CA LYS A 49 -16.64 -8.30 16.81
C LYS A 49 -16.68 -8.25 15.29
N LEU A 50 -15.51 -8.15 14.67
CA LEU A 50 -15.33 -8.32 13.24
C LEU A 50 -15.89 -9.68 12.80
N LYS A 51 -16.64 -9.68 11.69
CA LYS A 51 -17.27 -10.91 11.17
C LYS A 51 -16.25 -11.99 10.88
N CYS A 52 -15.29 -11.72 10.00
CA CYS A 52 -14.14 -12.58 9.71
C CYS A 52 -12.92 -11.72 9.38
N VAL A 53 -11.73 -12.17 9.77
CA VAL A 53 -10.45 -11.53 9.42
C VAL A 53 -9.56 -12.48 8.65
N SER A 54 -8.64 -11.94 7.86
CA SER A 54 -7.60 -12.74 7.19
C SER A 54 -6.46 -12.99 8.18
N TYR A 55 -6.07 -14.25 8.37
CA TYR A 55 -5.01 -14.66 9.29
C TYR A 55 -3.87 -15.33 8.52
N ALA A 56 -2.64 -14.88 8.79
CA ALA A 56 -1.41 -15.43 8.23
C ALA A 56 -0.33 -15.54 9.34
N PRO A 57 0.16 -16.74 9.66
CA PRO A 57 1.02 -16.98 10.82
C PRO A 57 2.52 -16.67 10.56
N TYR A 58 2.84 -15.63 9.79
CA TYR A 58 4.21 -15.31 9.33
C TYR A 58 4.68 -13.94 9.82
N HIS A 59 4.56 -13.68 11.13
CA HIS A 59 4.90 -12.37 11.72
C HIS A 59 6.24 -12.34 12.46
N ARG A 60 6.88 -13.49 12.72
CA ARG A 60 8.21 -13.54 13.35
C ARG A 60 9.34 -13.55 12.30
N PRO A 61 10.55 -13.11 12.67
CA PRO A 61 11.71 -13.14 11.77
C PRO A 61 11.95 -14.55 11.21
N GLY A 62 12.20 -14.64 9.90
CA GLY A 62 12.47 -15.90 9.21
C GLY A 62 11.23 -16.72 8.82
N GLN A 63 10.03 -16.32 9.25
CA GLN A 63 8.80 -16.98 8.83
C GLN A 63 8.34 -16.38 7.50
N THR A 64 8.22 -17.22 6.48
CA THR A 64 7.73 -16.78 5.17
C THR A 64 6.89 -17.86 4.52
N PRO A 65 5.78 -17.50 3.86
CA PRO A 65 4.99 -18.45 3.09
C PRO A 65 5.69 -18.92 1.81
N LEU A 66 6.80 -18.27 1.42
CA LEU A 66 7.55 -18.58 0.19
C LEU A 66 8.52 -19.74 0.35
N ASP A 67 8.78 -20.17 1.58
CA ASP A 67 9.63 -21.31 1.89
C ASP A 67 8.74 -22.54 2.18
N PRO A 68 8.80 -23.59 1.35
CA PRO A 68 7.96 -24.78 1.51
C PRO A 68 8.28 -25.59 2.78
N ASP A 69 9.45 -25.39 3.39
CA ASP A 69 9.86 -26.06 4.62
C ASP A 69 9.50 -25.26 5.88
N THR A 70 9.02 -24.02 5.73
CA THR A 70 8.56 -23.22 6.86
C THR A 70 7.40 -23.94 7.57
N ARG A 71 7.58 -24.18 8.87
CA ARG A 71 6.55 -24.72 9.77
C ARG A 71 6.38 -23.76 10.93
N ILE A 72 5.14 -23.42 11.23
CA ILE A 72 4.82 -22.56 12.37
C ILE A 72 4.42 -23.43 13.54
N GLU A 73 5.05 -23.18 14.69
CA GLU A 73 4.77 -23.90 15.92
C GLU A 73 3.31 -23.73 16.37
N ARG A 74 2.76 -24.79 16.95
CA ARG A 74 1.34 -24.85 17.32
C ARG A 74 1.03 -23.85 18.44
N GLU A 75 1.99 -23.61 19.31
CA GLU A 75 1.94 -22.65 20.42
C GLU A 75 1.81 -21.21 19.92
N GLN A 76 2.51 -20.86 18.83
CA GLN A 76 2.36 -19.55 18.19
C GLN A 76 0.94 -19.38 17.64
N ILE A 77 0.46 -20.38 16.89
CA ILE A 77 -0.89 -20.34 16.33
C ILE A 77 -1.94 -20.21 17.44
N ALA A 78 -1.77 -20.95 18.55
CA ALA A 78 -2.68 -20.88 19.69
C ALA A 78 -2.70 -19.48 20.33
N ALA A 79 -1.53 -18.86 20.52
CA ALA A 79 -1.43 -17.50 21.06
C ALA A 79 -2.07 -16.47 20.12
N ASP A 80 -1.80 -16.58 18.82
CA ASP A 80 -2.36 -15.70 17.79
C ASP A 80 -3.90 -15.79 17.76
N LEU A 81 -4.44 -17.02 17.78
CA LEU A 81 -5.89 -17.23 17.77
C LEU A 81 -6.56 -16.78 19.07
N ALA A 82 -5.88 -16.90 20.22
CA ALA A 82 -6.38 -16.37 21.49
C ALA A 82 -6.52 -14.83 21.44
N ALA A 83 -5.53 -14.13 20.88
CA ALA A 83 -5.60 -12.69 20.68
C ALA A 83 -6.67 -12.30 19.66
N LEU A 84 -6.78 -13.02 18.54
CA LEU A 84 -7.80 -12.74 17.52
C LEU A 84 -9.22 -13.00 18.02
N ALA A 85 -9.40 -13.93 18.95
CA ALA A 85 -10.71 -14.23 19.53
C ALA A 85 -11.29 -13.04 20.29
N GLU A 86 -10.50 -12.06 20.73
CA GLU A 86 -11.00 -10.84 21.37
C GLU A 86 -11.75 -9.95 20.38
N ILE A 87 -11.34 -9.94 19.11
CA ILE A 87 -11.81 -9.00 18.09
C ILE A 87 -12.65 -9.64 16.97
N THR A 88 -12.57 -10.96 16.77
CA THR A 88 -13.31 -11.67 15.72
C THR A 88 -13.81 -13.04 16.18
N ARG A 89 -14.76 -13.62 15.44
CA ARG A 89 -15.20 -15.01 15.62
C ARG A 89 -14.79 -15.94 14.48
N CYS A 90 -14.15 -15.41 13.44
CA CYS A 90 -13.82 -16.17 12.25
C CYS A 90 -12.51 -15.69 11.66
N VAL A 91 -11.69 -16.65 11.27
CA VAL A 91 -10.44 -16.40 10.58
C VAL A 91 -10.49 -17.11 9.23
N ARG A 92 -10.02 -16.43 8.19
CA ARG A 92 -9.74 -17.02 6.89
C ARG A 92 -8.24 -17.21 6.77
N LEU A 93 -7.83 -18.45 6.60
CA LEU A 93 -6.45 -18.83 6.31
C LEU A 93 -6.22 -18.85 4.81
N TYR A 94 -5.03 -18.44 4.40
CA TYR A 94 -4.57 -18.57 3.02
C TYR A 94 -3.29 -19.40 3.02
N SER A 95 -3.28 -20.42 2.18
CA SER A 95 -2.05 -21.08 1.76
C SER A 95 -1.68 -20.51 0.40
N VAL A 96 -0.43 -20.13 0.25
CA VAL A 96 0.18 -20.03 -1.08
C VAL A 96 0.90 -21.35 -1.31
N SER A 97 0.80 -21.88 -2.52
CA SER A 97 1.36 -23.17 -2.95
C SER A 97 1.96 -22.99 -4.33
#